data_AF-A0A950DB38-F1
#
_entry.id   AF-A0A950DB38-F1
#
_cell.length_a   1.000
_cell.length_b   1.000
_cell.length_c   1.000
_cell.angle_alpha   90.00
_cell.angle_beta   90.00
_cell.angle_gamma   90.00
#
_symmetry.space_group_name_H-M   'P 1'
#
loop_
_entity.id
_entity.type
_entity.pdbx_description
1 polymer ?
#
loop_
_entity_poly.entity_id
_entity_poly.type
_entity_poly.pdbx_seq_one_letter_code
_entity_poly.pdbx_strand_id
1 'polypeptide(L)'
;MWTSKTYSRIAAVSLLSLASAPQVWAQESGGEIDSFNRSLGLEGMGTDLASVEHELEHGSPANPPENSKTQNPKNGSGQKRAPIQPTESFSNLAFRANPAVTNSVRAFCLSHMNAQALLTTPTYDSMISRFDERFASYGFSRHNVGDTVAGYMIVAWEIVHNADASNTPTGIRSVRTAVCRILEKRGKAARLTGENKQKISELLKCVAELCAQQARQARQTNNAATMQQAVNVVTQFPRKLGIDLERYQLTDKGFVNG
;
A
#
# COMPACT_ATOMS: atom_id res chain seq x y z
N MET A 1 -1.90 -56.76 55.72
CA MET A 1 -3.01 -55.80 55.82
C MET A 1 -2.42 -54.42 55.58
N TRP A 2 -2.58 -53.87 54.38
CA TRP A 2 -3.59 -52.85 54.01
C TRP A 2 -3.24 -51.47 54.61
N THR A 3 -3.20 -50.34 53.92
CA THR A 3 -3.37 -49.92 52.52
C THR A 3 -2.88 -48.47 52.45
N SER A 4 -2.23 -48.12 51.34
CA SER A 4 -1.91 -46.76 50.86
C SER A 4 -3.16 -46.00 50.40
N LYS A 5 -3.12 -44.65 50.46
CA LYS A 5 -3.76 -43.60 49.61
C LYS A 5 -4.05 -42.36 50.49
N THR A 6 -3.71 -41.10 50.15
CA THR A 6 -4.10 -40.36 48.93
C THR A 6 -3.31 -39.04 48.71
N TYR A 7 -2.80 -38.92 47.47
CA TYR A 7 -2.84 -37.77 46.54
C TYR A 7 -2.16 -36.42 46.83
N SER A 8 -0.91 -36.35 46.38
CA SER A 8 -0.30 -35.17 45.75
C SER A 8 -0.91 -34.95 44.36
N ARG A 9 -1.48 -33.76 44.10
CA ARG A 9 -1.90 -33.33 42.76
C ARG A 9 -0.81 -32.43 42.18
N ILE A 10 0.21 -33.05 41.59
CA ILE A 10 1.03 -32.41 40.56
C ILE A 10 0.30 -32.65 39.24
N ALA A 11 -0.36 -31.62 38.73
CA ALA A 11 -0.86 -31.65 37.36
C ALA A 11 0.33 -31.41 36.43
N ALA A 12 0.79 -32.50 35.81
CA ALA A 12 1.54 -32.43 34.58
C ALA A 12 0.60 -31.91 33.48
N VAL A 13 0.96 -30.80 32.83
CA VAL A 13 0.40 -30.42 31.53
C VAL A 13 1.57 -30.31 30.57
N SER A 14 1.59 -31.32 29.71
CA SER A 14 2.25 -31.54 28.41
C SER A 14 3.16 -30.45 27.83
N LEU A 15 4.36 -30.93 27.47
CA LEU A 15 5.25 -30.41 26.45
C LEU A 15 4.59 -30.35 25.05
N LEU A 16 5.13 -29.44 24.23
CA LEU A 16 5.10 -29.39 22.76
C LEU A 16 3.79 -28.95 22.07
N SER A 17 3.76 -27.66 21.72
CA SER A 17 3.29 -27.18 20.41
C SER A 17 4.09 -25.93 20.02
N LEU A 18 5.26 -26.17 19.42
CA LEU A 18 6.00 -25.20 18.61
C LEU A 18 5.20 -24.94 17.33
N ALA A 19 4.29 -23.97 17.35
CA ALA A 19 3.74 -23.32 16.16
C ALA A 19 3.01 -22.03 16.55
N SER A 20 3.67 -21.13 17.26
CA SER A 20 3.16 -19.77 17.47
C SER A 20 3.35 -19.00 16.17
N ALA A 21 2.43 -19.17 15.21
CA ALA A 21 2.31 -18.21 14.12
C ALA A 21 1.93 -16.85 14.74
N PRO A 22 2.63 -15.76 14.42
CA PRO A 22 2.26 -14.44 14.91
C PRO A 22 0.91 -14.06 14.26
N GLN A 23 -0.17 -14.17 15.03
CA GLN A 23 -1.52 -13.79 14.58
C GLN A 23 -1.72 -12.30 14.79
N VAL A 24 -1.21 -11.48 13.87
CA VAL A 24 -1.13 -10.02 14.10
C VAL A 24 -2.47 -9.31 13.86
N TRP A 25 -3.42 -9.84 13.06
CA TRP A 25 -4.67 -9.12 12.70
C TRP A 25 -5.94 -9.97 12.47
N ALA A 26 -5.90 -11.29 12.71
CA ALA A 26 -6.86 -12.19 12.04
C ALA A 26 -7.92 -12.87 12.92
N GLN A 27 -7.90 -12.76 14.26
CA GLN A 27 -8.76 -13.63 15.06
C GLN A 27 -10.14 -13.08 15.45
N GLU A 28 -10.50 -11.83 15.11
CA GLU A 28 -11.83 -11.27 15.45
C GLU A 28 -12.38 -10.24 14.44
N SER A 29 -11.85 -10.22 13.22
CA SER A 29 -11.82 -8.98 12.43
C SER A 29 -12.93 -8.80 11.38
N GLY A 30 -13.95 -9.66 11.33
CA GLY A 30 -15.09 -9.46 10.40
C GLY A 30 -15.82 -8.13 10.62
N GLY A 31 -16.08 -7.75 11.88
CA GLY A 31 -16.70 -6.46 12.22
C GLY A 31 -15.70 -5.30 12.35
N GLU A 32 -14.47 -5.58 12.78
CA GLU A 32 -13.44 -4.56 12.96
C GLU A 32 -12.86 -4.05 11.64
N ILE A 33 -12.80 -4.88 10.60
CA ILE A 33 -12.37 -4.50 9.25
C ILE A 33 -13.38 -3.54 8.61
N ASP A 34 -14.68 -3.75 8.81
CA ASP A 34 -15.70 -2.79 8.36
C ASP A 34 -15.63 -1.48 9.14
N SER A 35 -15.21 -1.53 10.41
CA SER A 35 -14.88 -0.35 11.21
C SER A 35 -13.64 0.38 10.67
N PHE A 36 -12.59 -0.36 10.28
CA PHE A 36 -11.36 0.16 9.70
C PHE A 36 -11.64 0.85 8.36
N ASN A 37 -12.46 0.23 7.51
CA ASN A 37 -12.86 0.79 6.22
C ASN A 37 -13.80 2.01 6.35
N ARG A 38 -14.71 1.99 7.34
CA ARG A 38 -15.48 3.19 7.74
C ARG A 38 -14.57 4.29 8.27
N SER A 39 -13.58 3.95 9.09
CA SER A 39 -12.61 4.89 9.65
C SER A 39 -11.71 5.51 8.59
N LEU A 40 -11.39 4.78 7.52
CA LEU A 40 -10.69 5.28 6.33
C LEU A 40 -11.57 6.16 5.43
N GLY A 41 -12.88 6.29 5.70
CA GLY A 41 -13.80 7.06 4.87
C GLY A 41 -13.95 6.50 3.43
N LEU A 42 -13.66 5.21 3.24
CA LEU A 42 -13.69 4.57 1.93
C LEU A 42 -15.10 4.19 1.47
N GLU A 43 -16.11 4.38 2.32
CA GLU A 43 -17.52 4.23 1.96
C GLU A 43 -17.87 5.21 0.83
N GLY A 44 -17.85 4.69 -0.40
CA GLY A 44 -18.17 5.43 -1.62
C GLY A 44 -16.99 5.81 -2.51
N MET A 45 -15.75 5.42 -2.22
CA MET A 45 -14.62 5.56 -3.16
C MET A 45 -14.55 4.40 -4.18
N GLY A 46 -15.10 3.23 -3.85
CA GLY A 46 -15.03 2.03 -4.69
C GLY A 46 -15.67 2.18 -6.08
N THR A 47 -16.71 3.02 -6.22
CA THR A 47 -17.40 3.22 -7.51
C THR A 47 -16.58 4.02 -8.53
N ASP A 48 -15.85 5.04 -8.09
CA ASP A 48 -15.06 5.92 -8.98
C ASP A 48 -13.75 5.24 -9.42
N LEU A 49 -13.26 4.28 -8.61
CA LEU A 49 -12.02 3.56 -8.85
C LEU A 49 -12.24 2.21 -9.59
N ALA A 50 -13.44 1.62 -9.63
CA ALA A 50 -13.75 0.53 -10.56
C ALA A 50 -13.56 0.95 -12.03
N SER A 51 -13.66 2.25 -12.33
CA SER A 51 -13.33 2.79 -13.65
C SER A 51 -11.80 2.83 -13.94
N VAL A 52 -10.95 2.58 -12.93
CA VAL A 52 -9.47 2.47 -13.08
C VAL A 52 -9.11 1.22 -13.83
N GLU A 53 -9.77 0.10 -13.54
CA GLU A 53 -9.59 -1.17 -14.26
C GLU A 53 -9.78 -0.93 -15.76
N HIS A 54 -10.86 -0.25 -16.15
CA HIS A 54 -11.12 0.09 -17.55
C HIS A 54 -10.03 1.01 -18.20
N GLU A 55 -9.35 1.88 -17.44
CA GLU A 55 -8.25 2.71 -17.98
C GLU A 55 -6.88 2.01 -17.96
N LEU A 56 -6.62 1.11 -17.00
CA LEU A 56 -5.41 0.29 -16.95
C LEU A 56 -5.45 -0.85 -18.00
N GLU A 57 -6.63 -1.41 -18.26
CA GLU A 57 -6.85 -2.41 -19.31
C GLU A 57 -6.73 -1.82 -20.71
N HIS A 58 -7.12 -0.55 -20.89
CA HIS A 58 -7.13 0.14 -22.18
C HIS A 58 -5.97 1.13 -22.25
N GLY A 59 -4.75 0.64 -22.12
CA GLY A 59 -3.52 1.40 -22.32
C GLY A 59 -3.42 1.95 -23.74
N SER A 60 -4.06 3.09 -24.00
CA SER A 60 -3.90 3.86 -25.24
C SER A 60 -2.86 4.98 -25.06
N PRO A 61 -1.90 5.11 -25.98
CA PRO A 61 -0.95 6.21 -25.96
C PRO A 61 -1.70 7.49 -26.34
N ALA A 62 -1.63 8.50 -25.48
CA ALA A 62 -2.07 9.84 -25.85
C ALA A 62 -1.13 10.38 -26.93
N ASN A 63 -1.48 10.19 -28.21
CA ASN A 63 -1.01 11.03 -29.30
C ASN A 63 -1.67 12.42 -29.15
N PRO A 64 -0.92 13.53 -29.20
CA PRO A 64 -1.50 14.85 -29.32
C PRO A 64 -1.99 15.11 -30.75
N PRO A 65 -2.97 16.01 -30.96
CA PRO A 65 -3.45 16.34 -32.30
C PRO A 65 -2.35 17.06 -33.10
N GLU A 66 -2.07 16.46 -34.24
CA GLU A 66 -1.31 17.00 -35.36
C GLU A 66 -1.96 18.32 -35.82
N ASN A 67 -1.21 19.42 -35.75
CA ASN A 67 -1.55 20.64 -36.47
C ASN A 67 -0.28 21.11 -37.20
N SER A 68 -0.23 20.80 -38.49
CA SER A 68 0.83 21.19 -39.40
C SER A 68 0.75 22.69 -39.69
N LYS A 69 1.78 23.46 -39.32
CA LYS A 69 2.20 24.65 -40.05
C LYS A 69 3.71 24.70 -40.15
N THR A 70 4.15 24.58 -41.39
CA THR A 70 5.51 24.74 -41.93
C THR A 70 6.08 26.13 -41.63
N GLN A 71 7.32 26.20 -41.13
CA GLN A 71 8.29 27.25 -41.51
C GLN A 71 9.75 26.82 -41.18
N ASN A 72 10.65 27.18 -42.09
CA ASN A 72 12.02 26.67 -42.34
C ASN A 72 13.10 27.17 -41.35
N PRO A 73 14.36 26.65 -41.40
CA PRO A 73 15.29 26.59 -40.27
C PRO A 73 16.33 27.72 -40.21
N LYS A 74 16.91 27.94 -39.02
CA LYS A 74 18.24 28.58 -38.87
C LYS A 74 18.99 28.04 -37.64
N ASN A 75 20.18 27.50 -37.93
CA ASN A 75 21.34 27.12 -37.11
C ASN A 75 21.40 27.54 -35.63
N GLY A 76 21.86 26.60 -34.80
CA GLY A 76 22.41 26.86 -33.46
C GLY A 76 22.68 25.56 -32.69
N SER A 77 23.84 24.95 -32.92
CA SER A 77 24.34 23.79 -32.17
C SER A 77 24.67 24.17 -30.71
N GLY A 78 23.87 23.69 -29.78
CA GLY A 78 24.18 23.65 -28.35
C GLY A 78 23.61 22.36 -27.78
N GLN A 79 24.47 21.50 -27.22
CA GLN A 79 24.07 20.27 -26.53
C GLN A 79 23.10 20.59 -25.40
N LYS A 80 21.80 20.48 -25.70
CA LYS A 80 20.71 20.64 -24.76
C LYS A 80 20.62 19.33 -23.97
N ARG A 81 21.09 19.35 -22.72
CA ARG A 81 20.74 18.30 -21.74
C ARG A 81 19.24 18.05 -21.84
N ALA A 82 18.85 16.78 -21.92
CA ALA A 82 17.45 16.39 -21.98
C ALA A 82 16.67 17.13 -20.87
N PRO A 83 15.49 17.71 -21.17
CA PRO A 83 14.70 18.38 -20.15
C PRO A 83 14.38 17.34 -19.07
N ILE A 84 14.73 17.67 -17.82
CA ILE A 84 14.15 16.99 -16.65
C ILE A 84 12.65 17.24 -16.80
N GLN A 85 11.89 16.21 -17.20
CA GLN A 85 10.45 16.35 -17.34
C GLN A 85 9.93 16.81 -15.97
N PRO A 86 9.16 17.91 -15.92
CA PRO A 86 8.52 18.31 -14.68
C PRO A 86 7.67 17.14 -14.19
N THR A 87 8.00 16.61 -13.01
CA THR A 87 7.17 15.60 -12.36
C THR A 87 5.74 16.13 -12.30
N GLU A 88 4.79 15.43 -12.92
CA GLU A 88 3.38 15.84 -12.85
C GLU A 88 2.99 16.05 -11.39
N SER A 89 2.48 17.26 -11.11
CA SER A 89 2.11 17.71 -9.77
C SER A 89 0.61 17.55 -9.59
N PHE A 90 0.24 16.56 -8.76
CA PHE A 90 -1.15 16.25 -8.44
C PHE A 90 -1.60 17.02 -7.20
N SER A 91 -1.64 18.36 -7.29
CA SER A 91 -1.80 19.25 -6.14
C SER A 91 -3.14 19.08 -5.42
N ASN A 92 -4.19 18.63 -6.11
CA ASN A 92 -5.49 18.41 -5.49
C ASN A 92 -5.51 17.19 -4.55
N LEU A 93 -4.52 16.30 -4.67
CA LEU A 93 -4.30 15.16 -3.78
C LEU A 93 -3.31 15.46 -2.65
N ALA A 94 -2.70 16.64 -2.66
CA ALA A 94 -1.76 17.05 -1.63
C ALA A 94 -2.48 17.40 -0.32
N PHE A 95 -1.76 17.27 0.79
CA PHE A 95 -2.18 17.73 2.11
C PHE A 95 -1.03 18.38 2.86
N ARG A 96 -1.33 19.08 3.95
CA ARG A 96 -0.33 19.57 4.91
C ARG A 96 -0.33 18.65 6.12
N ALA A 97 0.85 18.32 6.62
CA ALA A 97 0.99 17.51 7.82
C ALA A 97 0.38 18.24 9.03
N ASN A 98 -0.48 17.54 9.75
CA ASN A 98 -1.07 17.94 11.02
C ASN A 98 -0.66 16.91 12.10
N PRO A 99 0.13 17.32 13.12
CA PRO A 99 0.57 16.43 14.19
C PRO A 99 -0.58 15.78 14.98
N ALA A 100 -1.73 16.44 15.11
CA ALA A 100 -2.89 15.89 15.81
C ALA A 100 -3.45 14.67 15.06
N VAL A 101 -3.51 14.73 13.72
CA VAL A 101 -3.91 13.60 12.87
C VAL A 101 -2.90 12.46 13.01
N THR A 102 -1.61 12.76 12.91
CA THR A 102 -0.55 11.75 13.09
C THR A 102 -0.63 11.05 14.43
N ASN A 103 -0.83 11.79 15.53
CA ASN A 103 -0.96 11.21 16.86
C ASN A 103 -2.21 10.31 16.97
N SER A 104 -3.32 10.71 16.36
CA SER A 104 -4.55 9.91 16.32
C SER A 104 -4.36 8.62 15.52
N VAL A 105 -3.76 8.70 14.33
CA VAL A 105 -3.47 7.52 13.49
C VAL A 105 -2.48 6.60 14.17
N ARG A 106 -1.41 7.14 14.78
CA ARG A 106 -0.44 6.36 15.56
C ARG A 106 -1.14 5.58 16.67
N ALA A 107 -1.94 6.25 17.49
CA ALA A 107 -2.67 5.61 18.58
C ALA A 107 -3.59 4.50 18.06
N PHE A 108 -4.29 4.76 16.95
CA PHE A 108 -5.13 3.77 16.28
C PHE A 108 -4.33 2.56 15.78
N CYS A 109 -3.22 2.76 15.07
CA CYS A 109 -2.39 1.66 14.57
C CYS A 109 -1.85 0.80 15.72
N LEU A 110 -1.38 1.43 16.80
CA LEU A 110 -0.83 0.70 17.95
C LEU A 110 -1.92 -0.07 18.71
N SER A 111 -3.14 0.47 18.83
CA SER A 111 -4.23 -0.21 19.53
C SER A 111 -4.72 -1.48 18.83
N HIS A 112 -4.46 -1.61 17.53
CA HIS A 112 -4.85 -2.79 16.73
C HIS A 112 -3.70 -3.81 16.57
N MET A 113 -2.54 -3.57 17.20
CA MET A 113 -1.45 -4.53 17.26
C MET A 113 -1.54 -5.34 18.55
N ASN A 114 -1.33 -6.66 18.46
CA ASN A 114 -1.19 -7.48 19.65
C ASN A 114 0.18 -7.26 20.34
N ALA A 115 0.31 -7.71 21.59
CA ALA A 115 1.53 -7.53 22.38
C ALA A 115 2.79 -8.11 21.70
N GLN A 116 2.66 -9.25 21.01
CA GLN A 116 3.78 -9.88 20.31
C GLN A 116 4.24 -9.05 19.11
N ALA A 117 3.30 -8.45 18.38
CA ALA A 117 3.58 -7.59 17.25
C ALA A 117 4.25 -6.27 17.69
N LEU A 118 3.86 -5.72 18.83
CA LEU A 118 4.51 -4.53 19.40
C LEU A 118 5.99 -4.76 19.72
N LEU A 119 6.42 -6.00 19.99
CA LEU A 119 7.82 -6.33 20.28
C LEU A 119 8.68 -6.50 19.01
N THR A 120 8.07 -6.84 17.88
CA THR A 120 8.79 -7.21 16.65
C THR A 120 8.60 -6.21 15.51
N THR A 121 7.60 -5.34 15.62
CA THR A 121 7.29 -4.33 14.60
C THR A 121 8.15 -3.08 14.81
N PRO A 122 8.71 -2.48 13.74
CA PRO A 122 9.30 -1.16 13.78
C PRO A 122 8.34 -0.14 14.40
N THR A 123 8.90 0.93 14.97
CA THR A 123 8.08 2.03 15.46
C THR A 123 7.22 2.60 14.34
N TYR A 124 6.08 3.18 14.71
CA TYR A 124 5.19 3.87 13.77
C TYR A 124 5.96 4.84 12.85
N ASP A 125 6.78 5.71 13.44
CA ASP A 125 7.55 6.70 12.69
C ASP A 125 8.56 6.05 11.74
N SER A 126 9.15 4.91 12.12
CA SER A 126 10.03 4.14 11.26
C SER A 126 9.27 3.52 10.08
N MET A 127 8.06 3.00 10.28
CA MET A 127 7.23 2.48 9.19
C MET A 127 6.87 3.59 8.19
N ILE A 128 6.36 4.73 8.67
CA ILE A 128 6.02 5.86 7.79
C ILE A 128 7.25 6.33 7.01
N SER A 129 8.39 6.50 7.67
CA SER A 129 9.63 6.96 7.02
C SER A 129 10.14 5.97 5.99
N ARG A 130 10.14 4.66 6.28
CA ARG A 130 10.57 3.62 5.34
C ARG A 130 9.74 3.62 4.06
N PHE A 131 8.42 3.74 4.20
CA PHE A 131 7.53 3.85 3.04
C PHE A 131 7.87 5.09 2.20
N ASP A 132 8.01 6.26 2.84
CA ASP A 132 8.29 7.50 2.15
C ASP A 132 9.65 7.49 1.43
N GLU A 133 10.69 7.01 2.11
CA GLU A 133 12.04 6.88 1.57
C GLU A 133 12.07 5.92 0.38
N ARG A 134 11.34 4.80 0.48
CA ARG A 134 11.26 3.80 -0.59
C ARG A 134 10.80 4.39 -1.91
N PHE A 135 9.83 5.30 -1.87
CA PHE A 135 9.21 5.83 -3.09
C PHE A 135 9.73 7.20 -3.54
N ALA A 136 10.52 7.88 -2.70
CA ALA A 136 11.03 9.22 -2.99
C ALA A 136 11.82 9.32 -4.30
N SER A 137 12.66 8.32 -4.60
CA SER A 137 13.47 8.28 -5.84
C SER A 137 12.63 8.14 -7.12
N TYR A 138 11.37 7.73 -7.01
CA TYR A 138 10.42 7.62 -8.11
C TYR A 138 9.50 8.84 -8.23
N GLY A 139 9.77 9.91 -7.47
CA GLY A 139 9.03 11.19 -7.54
C GLY A 139 7.74 11.22 -6.71
N PHE A 140 7.56 10.29 -5.77
CA PHE A 140 6.43 10.28 -4.86
C PHE A 140 6.59 11.36 -3.78
N SER A 141 5.50 12.04 -3.46
CA SER A 141 5.42 12.96 -2.34
C SER A 141 4.85 12.28 -1.10
N ARG A 142 5.57 12.39 0.03
CA ARG A 142 5.09 11.92 1.33
C ARG A 142 3.79 12.59 1.80
N HIS A 143 3.44 13.74 1.24
CA HIS A 143 2.24 14.52 1.58
C HIS A 143 1.21 14.54 0.45
N ASN A 144 1.09 13.43 -0.28
CA ASN A 144 0.10 13.26 -1.33
C ASN A 144 -0.61 11.91 -1.19
N VAL A 145 -1.95 11.94 -1.10
CA VAL A 145 -2.73 10.71 -0.89
C VAL A 145 -2.71 9.82 -2.13
N GLY A 146 -2.62 10.40 -3.34
CA GLY A 146 -2.51 9.63 -4.58
C GLY A 146 -1.19 8.88 -4.70
N ASP A 147 -0.09 9.55 -4.37
CA ASP A 147 1.22 8.91 -4.30
C ASP A 147 1.21 7.77 -3.27
N THR A 148 0.56 7.97 -2.12
CA THR A 148 0.45 6.93 -1.11
C THR A 148 -0.38 5.74 -1.56
N VAL A 149 -1.52 5.98 -2.23
CA VAL A 149 -2.35 4.91 -2.81
C VAL A 149 -1.57 4.13 -3.87
N ALA A 150 -0.83 4.82 -4.74
CA ALA A 150 0.01 4.17 -5.74
C ALA A 150 1.11 3.31 -5.09
N GLY A 151 1.78 3.84 -4.07
CA GLY A 151 2.84 3.12 -3.36
C GLY A 151 2.28 1.88 -2.66
N TYR A 152 1.11 2.01 -2.03
CA TYR A 152 0.40 0.88 -1.43
C TYR A 152 0.09 -0.21 -2.46
N MET A 153 -0.43 0.14 -3.64
CA MET A 153 -0.72 -0.84 -4.70
C MET A 153 0.54 -1.57 -5.18
N ILE A 154 1.67 -0.87 -5.26
CA ILE A 154 2.95 -1.48 -5.63
C ILE A 154 3.41 -2.47 -4.56
N VAL A 155 3.36 -2.10 -3.27
CA VAL A 155 3.70 -3.01 -2.17
C VAL A 155 2.78 -4.24 -2.16
N ALA A 156 1.48 -4.03 -2.37
CA ALA A 156 0.50 -5.11 -2.46
C ALA A 156 0.85 -6.07 -3.61
N TRP A 157 1.16 -5.54 -4.79
CA TRP A 157 1.55 -6.33 -5.95
C TRP A 157 2.82 -7.16 -5.71
N GLU A 158 3.84 -6.59 -5.08
CA GLU A 158 5.08 -7.29 -4.72
C GLU A 158 4.87 -8.45 -3.75
N ILE A 159 3.95 -8.28 -2.80
CA ILE A 159 3.59 -9.32 -1.84
C ILE A 159 2.86 -10.45 -2.57
N VAL A 160 1.87 -10.12 -3.41
CA VAL A 160 1.08 -11.09 -4.19
C VAL A 160 1.95 -11.90 -5.14
N HIS A 161 2.86 -11.25 -5.88
CA HIS A 161 3.67 -11.91 -6.92
C HIS A 161 5.02 -12.42 -6.40
N ASN A 162 5.31 -12.21 -5.11
CA ASN A 162 6.62 -12.47 -4.55
C ASN A 162 7.77 -11.85 -5.39
N ALA A 163 7.57 -10.59 -5.79
CA ALA A 163 8.43 -9.88 -6.73
C ALA A 163 9.02 -8.60 -6.09
N ASP A 164 9.96 -7.99 -6.78
CA ASP A 164 10.54 -6.70 -6.43
C ASP A 164 10.29 -5.70 -7.57
N ALA A 165 9.45 -4.70 -7.31
CA ALA A 165 9.06 -3.70 -8.28
C ALA A 165 10.23 -2.76 -8.65
N SER A 166 11.28 -2.69 -7.83
CA SER A 166 12.46 -1.85 -8.11
C SER A 166 13.20 -2.26 -9.38
N ASN A 167 12.99 -3.48 -9.85
CA ASN A 167 13.47 -3.96 -11.16
C ASN A 167 12.81 -3.24 -12.35
N THR A 168 11.67 -2.56 -12.14
CA THR A 168 10.91 -1.85 -13.17
C THR A 168 10.63 -0.40 -12.74
N PRO A 169 11.67 0.46 -12.63
CA PRO A 169 11.55 1.81 -12.10
C PRO A 169 10.63 2.71 -12.93
N THR A 170 10.56 2.49 -14.24
CA THR A 170 9.61 3.19 -15.13
C THR A 170 8.18 2.75 -14.85
N GLY A 171 7.96 1.46 -14.61
CA GLY A 171 6.65 0.93 -14.20
C GLY A 171 6.13 1.56 -12.92
N ILE A 172 6.97 1.71 -11.90
CA ILE A 172 6.60 2.41 -10.65
C ILE A 172 6.10 3.83 -10.92
N ARG A 173 6.81 4.60 -11.77
CA ARG A 173 6.41 5.96 -12.16
C ARG A 173 5.12 5.98 -12.98
N SER A 174 4.93 4.99 -13.84
CA SER A 174 3.70 4.84 -14.64
C SER A 174 2.49 4.53 -13.75
N VAL A 175 2.62 3.63 -12.77
CA VAL A 175 1.58 3.34 -11.76
C VAL A 175 1.23 4.62 -10.98
N ARG A 176 2.23 5.34 -10.48
CA ARG A 176 2.03 6.64 -9.79
C ARG A 176 1.15 7.58 -10.62
N THR A 177 1.54 7.77 -11.87
CA THR A 177 0.88 8.71 -12.79
C THR A 177 -0.55 8.29 -13.08
N ALA A 178 -0.79 7.01 -13.38
CA ALA A 178 -2.11 6.48 -13.66
C ALA A 178 -3.05 6.63 -12.45
N VAL A 179 -2.62 6.17 -11.28
CA VAL A 179 -3.40 6.25 -10.03
C VAL A 179 -3.74 7.70 -9.69
N CYS A 180 -2.76 8.61 -9.72
CA CYS A 180 -3.00 10.00 -9.37
C CYS A 180 -3.93 10.71 -10.36
N ARG A 181 -3.76 10.49 -11.66
CA ARG A 181 -4.66 11.05 -12.69
C ARG A 181 -6.11 10.62 -12.46
N ILE A 182 -6.34 9.37 -12.10
CA ILE A 182 -7.69 8.86 -11.88
C ILE A 182 -8.29 9.45 -10.61
N LEU A 183 -7.52 9.47 -9.51
CA LEU A 183 -7.96 10.07 -8.26
C LEU A 183 -8.25 11.57 -8.37
N GLU A 184 -7.52 12.31 -9.22
CA GLU A 184 -7.81 13.71 -9.50
C GLU A 184 -9.02 13.92 -10.40
N LYS A 185 -9.13 13.17 -11.51
CA LYS A 185 -10.21 13.36 -12.49
C LYS A 185 -11.57 12.92 -11.97
N ARG A 186 -11.61 11.78 -11.27
CA ARG A 186 -12.87 11.10 -10.91
C ARG A 186 -13.19 11.17 -9.43
N GLY A 187 -12.19 11.40 -8.57
CA GLY A 187 -12.26 10.94 -7.20
C GLY A 187 -12.86 11.92 -6.19
N LYS A 188 -13.70 11.39 -5.31
CA LYS A 188 -13.93 11.94 -3.96
C LYS A 188 -12.62 12.25 -3.21
N ALA A 189 -11.53 11.53 -3.53
CA ALA A 189 -10.19 11.76 -2.99
C ALA A 189 -9.72 13.21 -3.10
N ALA A 190 -9.89 13.83 -4.27
CA ALA A 190 -9.51 15.23 -4.49
C ALA A 190 -10.32 16.19 -3.59
N ARG A 191 -11.57 15.84 -3.27
CA ARG A 191 -12.51 16.61 -2.46
C ARG A 191 -12.37 16.37 -0.95
N LEU A 192 -11.56 15.41 -0.52
CA LEU A 192 -11.30 15.18 0.90
C LEU A 192 -10.60 16.38 1.54
N THR A 193 -10.88 16.60 2.82
CA THR A 193 -10.11 17.53 3.64
C THR A 193 -8.65 17.09 3.73
N GLY A 194 -7.73 18.03 3.98
CA GLY A 194 -6.31 17.70 4.18
C GLY A 194 -6.10 16.68 5.29
N GLU A 195 -6.88 16.77 6.38
CA GLU A 195 -6.85 15.83 7.50
C GLU A 195 -7.25 14.41 7.10
N ASN A 196 -8.33 14.25 6.31
CA ASN A 196 -8.74 12.94 5.82
C ASN A 196 -7.73 12.35 4.84
N LYS A 197 -7.14 13.18 3.96
CA LYS A 197 -6.05 12.76 3.06
C LYS A 197 -4.85 12.25 3.85
N GLN A 198 -4.44 12.98 4.89
CA GLN A 198 -3.36 12.56 5.78
C GLN A 198 -3.69 11.26 6.52
N LYS A 199 -4.90 11.15 7.09
CA LYS A 199 -5.35 9.96 7.82
C LYS A 199 -5.29 8.71 6.94
N ILE A 200 -5.85 8.77 5.73
CA ILE A 200 -5.82 7.67 4.77
C ILE A 200 -4.38 7.33 4.39
N SER A 201 -3.59 8.35 4.07
CA SER A 201 -2.18 8.18 3.70
C SER A 201 -1.42 7.42 4.79
N GLU A 202 -1.42 7.91 6.02
CA GLU A 202 -0.65 7.31 7.11
C GLU A 202 -1.12 5.88 7.46
N LEU A 203 -2.43 5.61 7.40
CA LEU A 203 -2.95 4.25 7.61
C LEU A 203 -2.51 3.27 6.52
N LEU A 204 -2.56 3.68 5.24
CA LEU A 204 -2.12 2.83 4.14
C LEU A 204 -0.62 2.54 4.23
N LYS A 205 0.20 3.54 4.56
CA LYS A 205 1.66 3.35 4.76
C LYS A 205 1.94 2.33 5.87
N CYS A 206 1.24 2.45 7.00
CA CYS A 206 1.38 1.52 8.12
C CYS A 206 1.02 0.09 7.72
N VAL A 207 -0.14 -0.10 7.06
CA VAL A 207 -0.56 -1.43 6.60
C VAL A 207 0.42 -2.01 5.58
N ALA A 208 0.88 -1.21 4.61
CA ALA A 208 1.84 -1.66 3.60
C ALA A 208 3.14 -2.17 4.23
N GLU A 209 3.74 -1.42 5.17
CA GLU A 209 5.00 -1.81 5.81
C GLU A 209 4.83 -3.01 6.75
N LEU A 210 3.72 -3.08 7.49
CA LEU A 210 3.38 -4.24 8.31
C LEU A 210 3.26 -5.52 7.48
N CYS A 211 2.50 -5.47 6.38
CA CYS A 211 2.32 -6.61 5.49
C CYS A 211 3.64 -6.97 4.79
N ALA A 212 4.44 -5.99 4.36
CA ALA A 212 5.74 -6.22 3.74
C ALA A 212 6.71 -6.90 4.73
N GLN A 213 6.72 -6.49 6.00
CA GLN A 213 7.52 -7.15 7.03
C GLN A 213 7.05 -8.59 7.29
N GLN A 214 5.75 -8.81 7.45
CA GLN A 214 5.20 -10.15 7.65
C GLN A 214 5.51 -11.07 6.48
N ALA A 215 5.38 -10.59 5.24
CA ALA A 215 5.75 -11.33 4.04
C ALA A 215 7.25 -11.66 4.01
N ARG A 216 8.13 -10.70 4.36
CA ARG A 216 9.58 -10.96 4.48
C ARG A 216 9.90 -12.03 5.52
N GLN A 217 9.31 -11.94 6.70
CA GLN A 217 9.50 -12.92 7.77
C GLN A 217 8.95 -14.30 7.37
N ALA A 218 7.77 -14.34 6.75
CA ALA A 218 7.16 -15.57 6.25
C ALA A 218 8.06 -16.26 5.23
N ARG A 219 8.70 -15.51 4.32
CA ARG A 219 9.69 -16.06 3.37
C ARG A 219 10.91 -16.63 4.08
N GLN A 220 11.48 -15.89 5.05
CA GLN A 220 12.65 -16.33 5.81
C GLN A 220 12.39 -17.60 6.64
N THR A 221 11.15 -17.80 7.07
CA THR A 221 10.74 -18.92 7.94
C THR A 221 9.96 -20.00 7.20
N ASN A 222 9.79 -19.89 5.88
CA ASN A 222 8.92 -20.75 5.07
C ASN A 222 7.48 -20.91 5.64
N ASN A 223 6.93 -19.84 6.24
CA ASN A 223 5.62 -19.85 6.86
C ASN A 223 4.52 -19.41 5.88
N ALA A 224 3.94 -20.38 5.16
CA ALA A 224 2.88 -20.13 4.19
C ALA A 224 1.61 -19.49 4.80
N ALA A 225 1.26 -19.80 6.04
CA ALA A 225 0.08 -19.25 6.70
C ALA A 225 0.23 -17.75 6.94
N THR A 226 1.39 -17.30 7.45
CA THR A 226 1.69 -15.88 7.62
C THR A 226 1.78 -15.14 6.28
N MET A 227 2.32 -15.78 5.24
CA MET A 227 2.32 -15.21 3.89
C MET A 227 0.89 -14.99 3.37
N GLN A 228 0.02 -16.00 3.50
CA GLN A 228 -1.37 -15.89 3.06
C GLN A 228 -2.14 -14.82 3.85
N GLN A 229 -1.86 -14.66 5.14
CA GLN A 229 -2.43 -13.58 5.94
C GLN A 229 -2.00 -12.20 5.41
N ALA A 230 -0.73 -12.01 5.09
CA ALA A 230 -0.24 -10.76 4.51
C ALA A 230 -0.91 -10.45 3.16
N VAL A 231 -1.04 -11.46 2.29
CA VAL A 231 -1.77 -11.35 1.00
C VAL A 231 -3.23 -10.97 1.23
N ASN A 232 -3.92 -11.67 2.14
CA ASN A 232 -5.34 -11.41 2.41
C ASN A 232 -5.59 -10.00 2.93
N VAL A 233 -4.71 -9.44 3.76
CA VAL A 233 -4.85 -8.07 4.27
C VAL A 233 -4.55 -7.05 3.18
N VAL A 234 -3.44 -7.20 2.45
CA VAL A 234 -2.98 -6.18 1.50
C VAL A 234 -3.84 -6.10 0.23
N THR A 235 -4.57 -7.17 -0.10
CA THR A 235 -5.47 -7.22 -1.27
C THR A 235 -6.86 -6.68 -0.99
N GLN A 236 -7.25 -6.44 0.26
CA GLN A 236 -8.60 -5.93 0.59
C GLN A 236 -8.87 -4.56 -0.03
N PHE A 237 -7.93 -3.63 0.11
CA PHE A 237 -8.10 -2.28 -0.42
C PHE A 237 -8.21 -2.30 -1.96
N PRO A 238 -7.28 -2.90 -2.72
CA PRO A 238 -7.39 -3.01 -4.18
C PRO A 238 -8.68 -3.71 -4.64
N ARG A 239 -9.09 -4.82 -3.99
CA ARG A 239 -10.32 -5.53 -4.34
C ARG A 239 -11.58 -4.68 -4.14
N LYS A 240 -11.62 -3.83 -3.10
CA LYS A 240 -12.71 -2.85 -2.91
C LYS A 240 -12.77 -1.77 -3.99
N LEU A 241 -11.67 -1.60 -4.74
CA LEU A 241 -11.59 -0.74 -5.89
C LEU A 241 -11.87 -1.48 -7.21
N GLY A 242 -12.24 -2.75 -7.16
CA GLY A 242 -12.38 -3.61 -8.34
C GLY A 242 -11.04 -4.10 -8.92
N ILE A 243 -9.92 -3.85 -8.25
CA ILE A 243 -8.59 -4.20 -8.76
C ILE A 243 -8.18 -5.56 -8.18
N ASP A 244 -8.16 -6.57 -9.05
CA ASP A 244 -7.60 -7.88 -8.75
C ASP A 244 -6.12 -7.94 -9.12
N LEU A 245 -5.25 -7.60 -8.17
CA LEU A 245 -3.81 -7.52 -8.40
C LEU A 245 -3.22 -8.83 -8.93
N GLU A 246 -3.80 -10.00 -8.63
CA GLU A 246 -3.32 -11.30 -9.10
C GLU A 246 -3.31 -11.44 -10.64
N ARG A 247 -4.08 -10.59 -11.33
CA ARG A 247 -4.17 -10.57 -12.80
C ARG A 247 -3.22 -9.58 -13.46
N TYR A 248 -2.55 -8.73 -12.69
CA TYR A 248 -1.73 -7.65 -13.21
C TYR A 248 -0.24 -7.98 -13.16
N GLN A 249 0.46 -7.63 -14.24
CA GLN A 249 1.91 -7.59 -14.28
C GLN A 249 2.40 -6.15 -14.23
N LEU A 250 3.51 -5.92 -13.53
CA LEU A 250 4.19 -4.62 -13.57
C LEU A 250 5.15 -4.58 -14.77
N THR A 251 4.90 -3.64 -15.68
CA THR A 251 5.74 -3.37 -16.86
C THR A 251 6.15 -1.89 -16.88
N ASP A 252 6.95 -1.46 -17.85
CA ASP A 252 7.27 -0.04 -18.04
C ASP A 252 6.02 0.84 -18.24
N LYS A 253 4.90 0.26 -18.68
CA LYS A 253 3.61 0.94 -18.83
C LYS A 253 2.81 1.03 -17.52
N GLY A 254 3.32 0.46 -16.43
CA GLY A 254 2.62 0.30 -15.16
C GLY A 254 1.95 -1.07 -15.06
N PHE A 255 0.84 -1.15 -14.33
CA PHE A 255 0.05 -2.37 -14.22
C PHE A 255 -0.68 -2.64 -15.54
N VAL A 256 -0.48 -3.83 -16.09
CA VAL A 256 -1.17 -4.32 -17.29
C VAL A 256 -1.73 -5.71 -17.01
N ASN A 257 -2.90 -6.05 -17.55
CA ASN A 257 -3.43 -7.41 -17.44
C ASN A 257 -2.46 -8.39 -18.12
N GLY A 258 -2.15 -9.46 -17.39
CA GLY A 258 -1.29 -10.56 -17.83
C GLY A 258 -1.99 -11.56 -18.74
#